data_AF-A0A2D6FJI0-F1
#
_entry.id   AF-A0A2D6FJI0-F1
#
_cell.length_a   1.000
_cell.length_b   1.000
_cell.length_c   1.000
_cell.angle_alpha   90.00
_cell.angle_beta   90.00
_cell.angle_gamma   90.00
#
_symmetry.space_group_name_H-M   'P 1'
#
loop_
_entity.id
_entity.type
_entity.pdbx_description
1 polymer ?
#
loop_
_entity_poly.entity_id
_entity_poly.type
_entity_poly.pdbx_seq_one_letter_code
_entity_poly.pdbx_strand_id
1 'polypeptide(L)'
;MNILKDVIKSLIDTEQWDAANAIIELQKTDKGCDNTDSVEWVPSKSDYVIVRCENAGVHVGYYSNHNGREVGLTRSRRLWYWECKSGHSLSGLADKGLNKNSKIAAEIDVSLLDACEIIKVKSENVDSFIKQPVHNKSDDDD
;
A
#
# COMPACT_ATOMS: atom_id res chain seq x y z
N MET A 1 10.70 -30.20 9.88
CA MET A 1 12.05 -29.63 10.11
C MET A 1 11.96 -28.16 9.76
N ASN A 2 12.17 -27.26 10.71
CA ASN A 2 12.02 -25.83 10.45
C ASN A 2 13.40 -25.30 10.03
N ILE A 3 13.66 -25.38 8.72
CA ILE A 3 14.94 -25.05 8.06
C ILE A 3 15.52 -23.74 8.59
N LEU A 4 14.67 -22.75 8.87
CA LEU A 4 15.09 -21.44 9.35
C LEU A 4 15.62 -21.46 10.81
N LYS A 5 15.05 -22.29 11.68
CA LYS A 5 15.58 -22.49 13.04
C LYS A 5 16.94 -23.20 13.02
N ASP A 6 17.13 -24.11 12.08
CA ASP A 6 18.38 -24.85 11.92
C ASP A 6 19.50 -23.94 11.42
N VAL A 7 19.19 -23.02 10.50
CA VAL A 7 20.12 -21.97 10.04
C VAL A 7 20.53 -21.05 11.19
N ILE A 8 19.57 -20.52 11.98
CA ILE A 8 19.88 -19.64 13.11
C ILE A 8 20.78 -20.36 14.13
N LYS A 9 20.47 -21.62 14.43
CA LYS A 9 21.29 -22.42 15.35
C LYS A 9 22.72 -22.60 14.82
N SER A 10 22.88 -22.92 13.55
CA SER A 10 24.21 -23.06 12.93
C SER A 10 25.03 -21.76 12.99
N LEU A 11 24.38 -20.59 12.87
CA LEU A 11 25.04 -19.30 12.94
C LEU A 11 25.50 -18.97 14.37
N ILE A 12 24.67 -19.31 15.37
CA ILE A 12 25.03 -19.15 16.79
C ILE A 12 26.19 -20.09 17.15
N ASP A 13 26.12 -21.35 16.72
CA ASP A 13 27.16 -22.36 16.97
C ASP A 13 28.50 -22.00 16.30
N THR A 14 28.48 -21.12 15.29
CA THR A 14 29.67 -20.59 14.59
C THR A 14 30.02 -19.15 14.98
N GLU A 15 29.43 -18.63 16.06
CA GLU A 15 29.64 -17.27 16.58
C GLU A 15 29.34 -16.13 15.58
N GLN A 16 28.53 -16.39 14.55
CA GLN A 16 28.11 -15.40 13.55
C GLN A 16 26.91 -14.57 14.06
N TRP A 17 27.11 -13.87 15.17
CA TRP A 17 26.05 -13.17 15.89
C TRP A 17 25.37 -12.07 15.07
N ASP A 18 26.12 -11.32 14.26
CA ASP A 18 25.53 -10.25 13.43
C ASP A 18 24.54 -10.81 12.39
N ALA A 19 24.89 -11.92 11.75
CA ALA A 19 24.04 -12.59 10.78
C ALA A 19 22.82 -13.25 11.46
N ALA A 20 23.04 -13.89 12.61
CA ALA A 20 21.95 -14.46 13.40
C ALA A 20 20.94 -13.38 13.85
N ASN A 21 21.45 -12.23 14.32
CA ASN A 21 20.63 -11.11 14.77
C ASN A 21 19.85 -10.46 13.63
N ALA A 22 20.46 -10.28 12.44
CA ALA A 22 19.76 -9.75 11.28
C ALA A 22 18.58 -10.64 10.85
N ILE A 23 18.75 -11.98 10.85
CA ILE A 23 17.68 -12.92 10.52
C ILE A 23 16.59 -12.94 11.60
N ILE A 24 16.97 -12.87 12.87
CA ILE A 24 16.02 -12.77 13.99
C ILE A 24 15.21 -11.48 13.88
N GLU A 25 15.82 -10.37 13.49
CA GLU A 25 15.13 -9.09 13.32
C GLU A 25 14.15 -9.12 12.13
N LEU A 26 14.56 -9.72 11.01
CA LEU A 26 13.66 -9.98 9.87
C LEU A 26 12.48 -10.89 10.23
N GLN A 27 12.67 -11.86 11.13
CA GLN A 27 11.56 -12.68 11.64
C GLN A 27 10.59 -11.89 12.53
N LYS A 28 11.05 -10.85 13.24
CA LYS A 28 10.16 -10.00 14.06
C LYS A 28 9.28 -9.11 13.19
N THR A 29 9.76 -8.70 12.02
CA THR A 29 8.98 -7.89 11.07
C THR A 29 7.94 -8.70 10.30
N ASP A 30 8.18 -10.00 10.07
CA ASP A 30 7.27 -10.89 9.32
C ASP A 30 6.30 -11.71 10.20
N LYS A 31 6.50 -11.74 11.52
CA LYS A 31 5.48 -12.29 12.43
C LYS A 31 4.32 -11.32 12.53
N GLY A 32 3.37 -11.50 11.63
CA GLY A 32 2.05 -10.91 11.69
C GLY A 32 1.46 -10.99 13.10
N CYS A 33 0.81 -9.88 13.46
CA CYS A 33 0.09 -9.60 14.68
C CYS A 33 -0.58 -10.81 15.34
N ASP A 34 -0.03 -11.24 16.47
CA ASP A 34 -0.83 -11.71 17.60
C ASP A 34 -0.23 -11.08 18.85
N ASN A 35 -0.55 -9.80 19.03
CA ASN A 35 -0.61 -9.21 20.35
C ASN A 35 -1.62 -8.07 20.29
N THR A 36 -2.74 -8.26 20.97
CA THR A 36 -3.83 -7.30 21.13
C THR A 36 -3.40 -6.18 22.07
N ASP A 37 -2.52 -5.32 21.60
CA ASP A 37 -2.40 -3.94 22.06
C ASP A 37 -2.55 -3.10 20.79
N SER A 38 -3.50 -2.19 20.76
CA SER A 38 -3.90 -1.42 19.57
C SER A 38 -2.75 -0.59 19.02
N VAL A 39 -1.87 -1.19 18.22
CA VAL A 39 -0.85 -0.49 17.45
C VAL A 39 -1.58 0.20 16.32
N GLU A 40 -1.75 1.51 16.44
CA GLU A 40 -2.24 2.33 15.33
C GLU A 40 -1.37 2.05 14.11
N TRP A 41 -2.03 1.78 12.99
CA TRP A 41 -1.30 1.55 11.74
C TRP A 41 -0.63 2.85 11.29
N VAL A 42 0.69 2.79 11.10
CA VAL A 42 1.50 3.88 10.53
C VAL A 42 1.88 3.50 9.09
N PRO A 43 1.64 4.36 8.08
CA PRO A 43 2.02 4.09 6.70
C PRO A 43 3.53 3.92 6.51
N SER A 44 3.92 2.96 5.69
CA SER A 44 5.30 2.64 5.33
C SER A 44 5.52 2.64 3.81
N LYS A 45 6.77 2.69 3.34
CA LYS A 45 7.08 2.78 1.90
C LYS A 45 6.63 1.56 1.08
N SER A 46 6.40 0.43 1.72
CA SER A 46 5.84 -0.77 1.09
C SER A 46 4.32 -0.74 0.96
N ASP A 47 3.64 0.19 1.63
CA ASP A 47 2.19 0.26 1.61
C ASP A 47 1.70 0.94 0.33
N TYR A 48 0.80 0.24 -0.35
CA TYR A 48 -0.02 0.82 -1.41
C TYR A 48 -1.25 1.43 -0.76
N VAL A 49 -1.47 2.72 -0.97
CA VAL A 49 -2.46 3.49 -0.24
C VAL A 49 -3.39 4.26 -1.18
N ILE A 50 -4.60 4.51 -0.71
CA ILE A 50 -5.53 5.49 -1.26
C ILE A 50 -5.41 6.76 -0.41
N VAL A 51 -5.23 7.91 -1.06
CA VAL A 51 -5.23 9.21 -0.40
C VAL A 51 -6.38 10.04 -0.97
N ARG A 52 -7.33 10.43 -0.11
CA ARG A 52 -8.39 11.37 -0.48
C ARG A 52 -7.98 12.76 -0.04
N CYS A 53 -8.05 13.69 -0.97
CA CYS A 53 -7.86 15.11 -0.73
C CYS A 53 -9.18 15.84 -0.91
N GLU A 54 -9.39 16.94 -0.19
CA GLU A 54 -10.64 17.70 -0.28
C GLU A 54 -10.87 18.24 -1.70
N ASN A 55 -9.85 18.90 -2.27
CA ASN A 55 -9.95 19.57 -3.57
C ASN A 55 -9.20 18.87 -4.69
N ALA A 56 -8.20 18.04 -4.37
CA ALA A 56 -7.40 17.33 -5.37
C ALA A 56 -7.97 15.95 -5.74
N GLY A 57 -9.16 15.59 -5.24
CA GLY A 57 -9.79 14.29 -5.52
C GLY A 57 -9.06 13.12 -4.86
N VAL A 58 -9.10 11.95 -5.50
CA VAL A 58 -8.58 10.70 -4.93
C VAL A 58 -7.41 10.17 -5.75
N HIS A 59 -6.36 9.76 -5.05
CA HIS A 59 -5.14 9.20 -5.61
C HIS A 59 -4.85 7.84 -5.00
N VAL A 60 -4.20 6.97 -5.76
CA VAL A 60 -3.64 5.71 -5.26
C VAL A 60 -2.17 5.66 -5.60
N GLY A 61 -1.35 4.98 -4.80
CA GLY A 61 0.08 4.83 -5.10
C GLY A 61 0.83 4.22 -3.94
N TYR A 62 2.14 4.08 -4.08
CA TYR A 62 2.99 3.69 -2.97
C TYR A 62 3.25 4.91 -2.08
N TYR A 63 3.06 4.72 -0.78
CA TYR A 63 3.34 5.77 0.20
C TYR A 63 4.83 6.12 0.20
N SER A 64 5.16 7.41 0.27
CA SER A 64 6.55 7.90 0.36
C SER A 64 6.84 8.54 1.71
N ASN A 65 6.09 9.59 2.05
CA ASN A 65 6.19 10.35 3.30
C ASN A 65 4.92 11.18 3.53
N HIS A 66 4.78 11.77 4.72
CA HIS A 66 3.84 12.86 4.95
C HIS A 66 4.35 13.82 6.02
N ASN A 67 3.90 15.08 5.96
CA ASN A 67 4.08 16.08 7.01
C ASN A 67 2.76 16.84 7.21
N GLY A 68 2.09 16.58 8.34
CA GLY A 68 0.74 17.07 8.56
C GLY A 68 -0.22 16.52 7.49
N ARG A 69 -0.77 17.42 6.66
CA ARG A 69 -1.71 17.08 5.58
C ARG A 69 -1.07 17.00 4.19
N GLU A 70 0.23 17.19 4.09
CA GLU A 70 0.98 16.93 2.85
C GLU A 70 1.38 15.46 2.81
N VAL A 71 1.02 14.74 1.74
CA VAL A 71 1.32 13.31 1.56
C VAL A 71 2.01 13.08 0.22
N GLY A 72 3.23 12.55 0.26
CA GLY A 72 3.96 12.13 -0.94
C GLY A 72 3.60 10.71 -1.35
N LEU A 73 3.27 10.51 -2.62
CA LEU A 73 3.09 9.20 -3.25
C LEU A 73 4.07 9.03 -4.41
N THR A 74 4.61 7.82 -4.55
CA THR A 74 5.30 7.38 -5.76
C THR A 74 4.41 6.46 -6.58
N ARG A 75 4.62 6.45 -7.90
CA ARG A 75 3.80 5.66 -8.83
C ARG A 75 2.30 5.90 -8.64
N SER A 76 1.96 7.16 -8.38
CA SER A 76 0.60 7.57 -8.08
C SER A 76 -0.26 7.62 -9.33
N ARG A 77 -1.52 7.21 -9.20
CA ARG A 77 -2.53 7.30 -10.24
C ARG A 77 -3.77 7.98 -9.67
N ARG A 78 -4.28 8.98 -10.38
CA ARG A 78 -5.51 9.70 -10.01
C ARG A 78 -6.73 8.89 -10.44
N LEU A 79 -7.72 8.74 -9.56
CA LEU A 79 -9.01 8.15 -9.89
C LEU A 79 -9.97 9.27 -10.35
N TRP A 80 -10.29 9.31 -11.64
CA TRP A 80 -11.27 10.25 -12.21
C TRP A 80 -12.70 9.77 -11.97
N TYR A 81 -12.88 8.46 -12.09
CA TYR A 81 -14.10 7.74 -11.77
C TYR A 81 -13.69 6.39 -11.19
N TRP A 82 -14.41 5.93 -10.18
CA TRP A 82 -14.07 4.67 -9.52
C TRP A 82 -15.31 3.92 -9.10
N GLU A 83 -15.21 2.60 -9.22
CA GLU A 83 -16.17 1.65 -8.70
C GLU A 83 -15.43 0.57 -7.92
N CYS A 84 -15.98 0.15 -6.78
CA CYS A 84 -15.49 -1.01 -6.06
C CYS A 84 -15.93 -2.28 -6.78
N LYS A 85 -15.13 -3.36 -6.72
CA LYS A 85 -15.62 -4.69 -7.12
C LYS A 85 -16.87 -5.09 -6.32
N SER A 86 -16.93 -4.68 -5.06
CA SER A 86 -18.07 -4.83 -4.16
C SER A 86 -18.04 -3.72 -3.10
N GLY A 87 -19.19 -3.17 -2.75
CA GLY A 87 -19.32 -2.02 -1.85
C GLY A 87 -19.38 -0.66 -2.58
N HIS A 88 -19.34 0.43 -1.82
CA HIS A 88 -19.63 1.79 -2.33
C HIS A 88 -18.81 2.89 -1.61
N SER A 89 -17.62 2.57 -1.11
CA SER A 89 -16.76 3.52 -0.38
C SER A 89 -15.28 3.32 -0.70
N LEU A 90 -14.44 4.30 -0.36
CA LEU A 90 -12.98 4.20 -0.50
C LEU A 90 -12.40 3.08 0.38
N SER A 91 -12.98 2.84 1.56
CA SER A 91 -12.65 1.67 2.37
C SER A 91 -12.99 0.36 1.64
N GLY A 92 -14.09 0.34 0.88
CA GLY A 92 -14.44 -0.77 -0.01
C GLY A 92 -13.43 -0.95 -1.15
N LEU A 93 -12.92 0.13 -1.75
CA LEU A 93 -11.83 0.06 -2.74
C LEU A 93 -10.56 -0.56 -2.13
N ALA A 94 -10.18 -0.09 -0.94
CA ALA A 94 -9.00 -0.60 -0.24
C ALA A 94 -9.14 -2.09 0.13
N ASP A 95 -10.34 -2.52 0.52
CA ASP A 95 -10.62 -3.87 0.99
C ASP A 95 -10.93 -4.87 -0.13
N LYS A 96 -11.58 -4.44 -1.23
CA LYS A 96 -12.08 -5.31 -2.31
C LYS A 96 -11.41 -5.08 -3.66
N GLY A 97 -10.68 -3.99 -3.82
CA GLY A 97 -10.03 -3.60 -5.07
C GLY A 97 -10.94 -2.85 -6.05
N LEU A 98 -10.29 -2.37 -7.10
CA LEU A 98 -10.87 -1.55 -8.16
C LEU A 98 -11.64 -2.40 -9.18
N ASN A 99 -12.81 -1.91 -9.60
CA ASN A 99 -13.58 -2.49 -10.69
C ASN A 99 -13.01 -2.02 -12.05
N LYS A 100 -13.08 -2.88 -13.07
CA LYS A 100 -12.63 -2.63 -14.44
C LYS A 100 -13.28 -1.42 -15.13
N ASN A 101 -14.47 -0.99 -14.70
CA ASN A 101 -15.15 0.17 -15.27
C ASN A 101 -14.59 1.52 -14.76
N SER A 102 -13.66 1.48 -13.80
CA SER A 102 -13.05 2.67 -13.21
C SER A 102 -12.15 3.40 -14.22
N LYS A 103 -12.10 4.73 -14.16
CA LYS A 103 -11.28 5.57 -15.04
C LYS A 103 -10.14 6.18 -14.25
N ILE A 104 -8.91 5.79 -14.58
CA ILE A 104 -7.72 6.23 -13.83
C ILE A 104 -6.64 6.80 -14.74
N ALA A 105 -5.90 7.78 -14.23
CA ALA A 105 -4.86 8.48 -14.98
C ALA A 105 -3.58 7.63 -15.14
N ALA A 106 -2.65 8.16 -15.96
CA ALA A 106 -1.28 7.68 -16.03
C ALA A 106 -0.54 7.85 -14.69
N GLU A 107 0.53 7.08 -14.53
CA GLU A 107 1.38 7.06 -13.34
C GLU A 107 2.26 8.32 -13.23
N ILE A 108 2.30 8.93 -12.04
CA ILE A 108 3.14 10.09 -11.70
C ILE A 108 3.64 10.01 -10.25
N ASP A 109 4.77 10.63 -9.93
CA ASP A 109 5.13 10.94 -8.55
C ASP A 109 4.50 12.27 -8.15
N VAL A 110 3.92 12.37 -6.94
CA VAL A 110 3.13 13.54 -6.54
C VAL A 110 3.19 13.82 -5.04
N SER A 111 3.26 15.10 -4.67
CA SER A 111 2.93 15.60 -3.33
C SER A 111 1.49 16.09 -3.31
N LEU A 112 0.66 15.46 -2.50
CA LEU A 112 -0.74 15.79 -2.31
C LEU A 112 -0.87 16.75 -1.12
N LEU A 113 -1.59 17.85 -1.32
CA LEU A 113 -1.87 18.83 -0.27
C LEU A 113 -3.30 18.64 0.24
N ASP A 114 -3.51 18.98 1.51
CA ASP A 114 -4.80 18.88 2.19
C ASP A 114 -5.43 17.48 2.16
N ALA A 115 -4.61 16.43 2.33
CA ALA A 115 -5.10 15.08 2.52
C ALA A 115 -6.05 15.01 3.73
N CYS A 116 -7.19 14.34 3.54
CA CYS A 116 -8.23 14.13 4.55
C CYS A 116 -8.14 12.74 5.18
N GLU A 117 -7.65 11.75 4.42
CA GLU A 117 -7.48 10.37 4.87
C GLU A 117 -6.43 9.64 4.00
N ILE A 118 -5.73 8.69 4.62
CA ILE A 118 -4.82 7.73 3.99
C ILE A 118 -5.31 6.33 4.36
N ILE A 119 -5.61 5.51 3.36
CA ILE A 119 -6.20 4.17 3.55
C ILE A 119 -5.29 3.12 2.93
N LYS A 120 -4.83 2.14 3.71
CA LYS A 120 -4.05 1.00 3.20
C LYS A 120 -4.90 0.10 2.32
N VAL A 121 -4.42 -0.18 1.11
CA VAL A 121 -5.01 -1.20 0.23
C VAL A 121 -4.52 -2.57 0.66
N LYS A 122 -5.44 -3.54 0.74
CA LYS A 122 -5.05 -4.94 0.99
C LYS A 122 -4.13 -5.44 -0.10
N SER A 123 -3.05 -6.11 0.27
CA SER A 123 -2.01 -6.60 -0.65
C SER A 123 -2.57 -7.40 -1.82
N GLU A 124 -3.53 -8.28 -1.56
CA GLU A 124 -4.24 -9.08 -2.58
C GLU A 124 -5.03 -8.28 -3.62
N ASN A 125 -5.30 -7.00 -3.36
CA ASN A 125 -6.08 -6.12 -4.24
C ASN A 125 -5.25 -5.04 -4.95
N VAL A 126 -3.98 -4.86 -4.61
CA VAL A 126 -3.09 -3.87 -5.22
C VAL A 126 -3.03 -4.01 -6.74
N ASP A 127 -2.98 -5.25 -7.23
CA ASP A 127 -2.93 -5.57 -8.66
C ASP A 127 -4.10 -4.99 -9.45
N SER A 128 -5.28 -4.83 -8.83
CA SER A 128 -6.45 -4.26 -9.51
C SER A 128 -6.28 -2.79 -9.87
N PHE A 129 -5.43 -2.05 -9.14
CA PHE A 129 -5.12 -0.65 -9.43
C PHE A 129 -3.96 -0.54 -10.41
N ILE A 130 -2.89 -1.31 -10.20
CA ILE A 130 -1.70 -1.27 -11.06
C ILE A 130 -2.03 -1.69 -12.49
N LYS A 131 -2.79 -2.78 -12.66
CA LYS A 131 -3.11 -3.34 -13.99
C LYS A 131 -4.23 -2.60 -14.70
N GLN A 132 -4.94 -1.68 -14.04
CA GLN A 132 -6.04 -0.96 -14.67
C GLN A 132 -5.49 -0.07 -15.81
N PRO A 133 -6.03 -0.16 -17.04
CA PRO A 133 -5.58 0.68 -18.15
C PRO A 133 -5.70 2.18 -17.83
N VAL A 134 -4.87 2.99 -18.47
CA VAL A 134 -5.03 4.44 -18.43
C VAL A 134 -6.28 4.79 -19.23
N HIS A 135 -7.18 5.58 -18.63
CA HIS A 135 -8.35 6.13 -19.33
C HIS A 135 -7.95 7.37 -20.11
N ASN A 136 -8.26 7.41 -21.41
CA ASN A 136 -8.08 8.61 -22.23
C ASN A 136 -9.42 9.31 -22.41
N LYS A 137 -9.41 10.65 -22.40
CA LYS A 137 -10.64 11.44 -22.57
C LYS A 137 -11.34 11.18 -23.91
N SER A 138 -10.58 10.82 -24.95
CA SER A 138 -11.12 10.42 -26.25
C SER A 138 -12.08 9.23 -26.19
N ASP A 139 -11.98 8.41 -25.14
CA ASP A 139 -12.77 7.19 -24.98
C ASP A 139 -14.21 7.50 -24.50
N ASP A 140 -14.52 8.77 -24.21
CA ASP A 140 -15.84 9.24 -23.72
C ASP A 140 -16.69 9.91 -24.81
N ASP A 141 -16.15 10.13 -26.02
CA ASP A 141 -16.79 10.91 -27.09
C ASP A 141 -17.55 10.04 -28.13
N ASP A 142 -17.77 8.75 -27.85
CA ASP A 142 -18.58 7.79 -28.64
C ASP A 142 -19.99 7.56 -28.05
#